data_AF-A0AAD6BGR5-F1
#
_entry.id   AF-A0AAD6BGR5-F1
#
_cell.length_a   1.000
_cell.length_b   1.000
_cell.length_c   1.000
_cell.angle_alpha   90.00
_cell.angle_beta   90.00
_cell.angle_gamma   90.00
#
_symmetry.space_group_name_H-M   'P 1'
#
loop_
_entity.id
_entity.type
_entity.pdbx_description
1 polymer ?
#
loop_
_entity_poly.entity_id
_entity_poly.type
_entity_poly.pdbx_seq_one_letter_code
_entity_poly.pdbx_strand_id
1 'polypeptide(L)'
;MMDIEPSLQASFMSGLIEVGGSAKYLNDEQKFKNHSRVTLQYKATTNFKQLSIDQVTLGAEQMKIIEKGLATHVVTGILYGANAFFVFDSEKLEATQVQKIEGSMQALIKKIPSFDVKGKVDIKLTHEEKALTEKFSCKFYGDFILKSNPATFCAAVQRYVDLPQLLGKDGENSVPVKIWLMPLKSFYPKAPELMTGISIGLVRKAQGALEALKEVEMRSNHSLDDKEGEDFPKIRKDLSTFQKLCGYYKTNIQQAMAKKLPSIRAGKEDESSLEKIFEDRHKSPFSHEELNKWLDHKEREINIIGSCVDTMEGVKIVQNQTEVDKEVLAPGVEDVLCFVFTSMPRGDSYLDEMADYFKSTKLGSTHEDKWYYSKEVLKKMREKATFFQGASKALKHNSKFRFLITAKTDPIYKGASIYHYKKGKHVNKDFHPQKPSSVETITDKRDLIWYAYHSLKAYHANEKATFIIDLTISLMNGSSQTLRVRPHDTVGSLKILIQKLGFSCESQKLVFENGCSTTLNNDSATLESYGLHSGARVNLLVTTPAIIQVFLKNEKGVNSTYDIKPDETVSHFRSRVEERERVPVSEQRLLHESREMNEGKLSDYNVRANSTIFQTLRLRGG
;
A
#
# COMPACT_ATOMS: atom_id res chain seq x y z
N MET A 1 15.90 -1.62 20.12
CA MET A 1 15.88 -3.05 20.53
C MET A 1 17.28 -3.61 20.72
N MET A 2 18.23 -3.40 19.80
CA MET A 2 19.59 -3.97 19.90
C MET A 2 20.69 -2.97 20.30
N ASP A 3 20.34 -1.73 20.69
CA ASP A 3 21.29 -0.70 21.14
C ASP A 3 22.46 -0.46 20.15
N ILE A 4 22.14 -0.38 18.85
CA ILE A 4 23.13 -0.22 17.76
C ILE A 4 23.45 1.26 17.60
N GLU A 5 24.72 1.62 17.76
CA GLU A 5 25.23 2.98 17.57
C GLU A 5 25.21 3.41 16.08
N PRO A 6 25.05 4.72 15.76
CA PRO A 6 24.92 5.19 14.38
C PRO A 6 26.05 4.76 13.44
N SER A 7 27.29 4.75 13.91
CA SER A 7 28.45 4.30 13.11
C SER A 7 28.34 2.81 12.76
N LEU A 8 27.90 1.97 13.71
CA LEU A 8 27.69 0.55 13.47
C LEU A 8 26.48 0.32 12.56
N GLN A 9 25.41 1.10 12.74
CA GLN A 9 24.23 1.09 11.88
C GLN A 9 24.60 1.36 10.41
N ALA A 10 25.42 2.38 10.14
CA ALA A 10 25.87 2.68 8.78
C ALA A 10 26.66 1.50 8.16
N SER A 11 27.53 0.86 8.94
CA SER A 11 28.26 -0.32 8.48
C SER A 11 27.35 -1.52 8.23
N PHE A 12 26.36 -1.75 9.10
CA PHE A 12 25.36 -2.79 8.89
C PHE A 12 24.56 -2.57 7.60
N MET A 13 24.04 -1.36 7.40
CA MET A 13 23.29 -1.01 6.19
C MET A 13 24.10 -1.17 4.90
N SER A 14 25.41 -0.93 4.97
CA SER A 14 26.33 -1.13 3.84
C SER A 14 26.70 -2.59 3.55
N GLY A 15 26.34 -3.53 4.43
CA GLY A 15 26.73 -4.94 4.31
C GLY A 15 28.16 -5.25 4.77
N LEU A 16 28.82 -4.33 5.47
CA LEU A 16 30.15 -4.57 6.07
C LEU A 16 30.10 -5.39 7.37
N ILE A 17 28.91 -5.56 7.96
CA ILE A 17 28.71 -6.30 9.21
C ILE A 17 27.97 -7.59 8.91
N GLU A 18 28.59 -8.72 9.21
CA GLU A 18 27.93 -10.02 9.25
C GLU A 18 27.19 -10.20 10.58
N VAL A 19 25.98 -10.75 10.53
CA VAL A 19 25.14 -10.95 11.72
C VAL A 19 24.86 -12.44 11.95
N GLY A 20 25.03 -12.88 13.19
CA GLY A 20 24.76 -14.24 13.66
C GLY A 20 23.65 -14.29 14.70
N GLY A 21 23.19 -15.51 15.03
CA GLY A 21 22.26 -15.75 16.13
C GLY A 21 21.01 -14.85 16.10
N SER A 22 20.74 -14.18 17.22
CA SER A 22 19.64 -13.24 17.39
C SER A 22 19.71 -12.03 16.47
N ALA A 23 20.91 -11.57 16.09
CA ALA A 23 21.09 -10.41 15.21
C ALA A 23 20.62 -10.65 13.77
N LYS A 24 20.37 -11.89 13.36
CA LYS A 24 19.68 -12.20 12.10
C LYS A 24 18.30 -11.56 12.00
N TYR A 25 17.69 -11.19 13.14
CA TYR A 25 16.47 -10.37 13.19
C TYR A 25 16.57 -9.09 12.37
N LEU A 26 17.75 -8.45 12.31
CA LEU A 26 17.96 -7.21 11.56
C LEU A 26 17.75 -7.39 10.04
N ASN A 27 17.90 -8.62 9.54
CA ASN A 27 17.66 -8.97 8.14
C ASN A 27 16.24 -9.47 7.88
N ASP A 28 15.40 -9.65 8.91
CA ASP A 28 14.00 -10.04 8.71
C ASP A 28 13.16 -8.81 8.32
N GLU A 29 12.95 -8.66 7.03
CA GLU A 29 12.16 -7.57 6.46
C GLU A 29 10.67 -7.94 6.35
N GLN A 30 9.82 -6.91 6.46
CA GLN A 30 8.39 -7.04 6.29
C GLN A 30 8.06 -7.23 4.81
N LYS A 31 7.24 -8.24 4.48
CA LYS A 31 6.88 -8.54 3.08
C LYS A 31 5.81 -7.58 2.52
N PHE A 32 4.81 -7.24 3.33
CA PHE A 32 3.67 -6.42 2.93
C PHE A 32 3.47 -5.24 3.88
N LYS A 33 2.97 -4.12 3.36
CA LYS A 33 2.57 -2.96 4.18
C LYS A 33 1.33 -3.25 5.02
N ASN A 34 0.38 -4.01 4.48
CA ASN A 34 -0.91 -4.30 5.12
C ASN A 34 -0.89 -5.63 5.89
N HIS A 35 0.17 -5.88 6.65
CA HIS A 35 0.18 -6.94 7.64
C HIS A 35 0.64 -6.36 8.98
N SER A 36 0.17 -6.91 10.09
CA SER A 36 0.57 -6.49 11.43
C SER A 36 1.78 -7.29 11.89
N ARG A 37 2.79 -6.61 12.44
CA ARG A 37 3.99 -7.25 13.01
C ARG A 37 4.19 -6.80 14.45
N VAL A 38 4.32 -7.76 15.36
CA VAL A 38 4.66 -7.48 16.77
C VAL A 38 5.85 -8.36 17.15
N THR A 39 6.92 -7.74 17.65
CA THR A 39 8.13 -8.46 18.08
C THR A 39 8.25 -8.46 19.60
N LEU A 40 8.35 -9.66 20.21
CA LEU A 40 8.72 -9.83 21.61
C LEU A 40 10.22 -10.09 21.71
N GLN A 41 10.92 -9.30 22.53
CA GLN A 41 12.35 -9.46 22.81
C GLN A 41 12.56 -10.11 24.18
N TYR A 42 13.35 -11.17 24.21
CA TYR A 42 13.99 -11.70 25.40
C TYR A 42 15.45 -11.22 25.45
N LYS A 43 15.90 -10.74 26.60
CA LYS A 43 17.28 -10.27 26.84
C LYS A 43 17.73 -10.76 28.20
N ALA A 44 18.82 -11.50 28.25
CA ALA A 44 19.46 -11.94 29.49
C ALA A 44 20.97 -11.70 29.41
N THR A 45 21.56 -11.28 30.52
CA THR A 45 23.01 -11.08 30.68
C THR A 45 23.51 -11.96 31.82
N THR A 46 24.70 -12.55 31.68
CA THR A 46 25.24 -13.54 32.61
C THR A 46 26.45 -12.99 33.34
N ASN A 47 27.60 -12.93 32.67
CA ASN A 47 28.87 -12.57 33.27
C ASN A 47 29.64 -11.57 32.42
N PHE A 48 30.54 -10.84 33.06
CA PHE A 48 31.42 -9.88 32.43
C PHE A 48 32.87 -10.36 32.55
N LYS A 49 33.59 -10.38 31.44
CA LYS A 49 35.02 -10.69 31.38
C LYS A 49 35.77 -9.47 30.86
N GLN A 50 36.86 -9.10 31.52
CA GLN A 50 37.70 -7.99 31.09
C GLN A 50 39.17 -8.37 31.06
N LEU A 51 39.90 -7.73 30.16
CA LEU A 51 41.34 -7.88 30.03
C LEU A 51 42.03 -6.97 31.07
N SER A 52 43.00 -7.53 31.81
CA SER A 52 43.85 -6.72 32.69
C SER A 52 44.87 -5.95 31.85
N ILE A 53 44.63 -4.65 31.67
CA ILE A 53 45.40 -3.79 30.75
C ILE A 53 46.89 -3.75 31.12
N ASP A 54 47.22 -3.79 32.41
CA ASP A 54 48.61 -3.71 32.91
C ASP A 54 49.49 -4.92 32.53
N GLN A 55 48.90 -6.00 32.01
CA GLN A 55 49.57 -7.24 31.64
C GLN A 55 49.60 -7.50 30.13
N VAL A 56 49.12 -6.56 29.32
CA VAL A 56 49.03 -6.73 27.86
C VAL A 56 50.40 -6.53 27.22
N THR A 57 51.00 -7.63 26.77
CA THR A 57 52.21 -7.60 25.91
C THR A 57 51.81 -7.94 24.48
N LEU A 58 52.22 -7.10 23.52
CA LEU A 58 51.96 -7.31 22.09
C LEU A 58 52.99 -8.29 21.52
N GLY A 59 52.57 -9.51 21.24
CA GLY A 59 53.40 -10.52 20.58
C GLY A 59 53.62 -10.24 19.09
N ALA A 60 54.50 -11.02 18.46
CA ALA A 60 54.87 -10.84 17.06
C ALA A 60 53.68 -10.97 16.08
N GLU A 61 52.67 -11.78 16.39
CA GLU A 61 51.46 -11.90 15.56
C GLU A 61 50.56 -10.68 15.67
N GLN A 62 50.34 -10.17 16.88
CA GLN A 62 49.56 -8.95 17.10
C GLN A 62 50.24 -7.75 16.42
N MET A 63 51.56 -7.66 16.49
CA MET A 63 52.33 -6.62 15.81
C MET A 63 52.15 -6.68 14.29
N LYS A 64 52.15 -7.87 13.67
CA LYS A 64 51.85 -8.02 12.23
C LYS A 64 50.46 -7.49 11.85
N ILE A 65 49.45 -7.67 12.70
CA ILE A 65 48.08 -7.16 12.45
C ILE A 65 48.07 -5.62 12.51
N ILE A 66 48.75 -5.06 13.51
CA ILE A 66 48.85 -3.60 13.72
C ILE A 66 49.63 -2.94 12.56
N GLU A 67 50.79 -3.48 12.19
CA GLU A 67 51.64 -2.98 11.11
C GLU A 67 50.97 -3.04 9.74
N LYS A 68 50.14 -4.07 9.49
CA LYS A 68 49.33 -4.19 8.27
C LYS A 68 48.11 -3.26 8.25
N GLY A 69 47.81 -2.57 9.35
CA GLY A 69 46.69 -1.66 9.41
C GLY A 69 45.32 -2.32 9.48
N LEU A 70 45.24 -3.58 9.92
CA LEU A 70 44.02 -4.38 9.85
C LEU A 70 43.03 -4.12 11.01
N ALA A 71 43.47 -3.43 12.07
CA ALA A 71 42.65 -3.10 13.23
C ALA A 71 43.03 -1.73 13.80
N THR A 72 42.04 -1.03 14.38
CA THR A 72 42.22 0.25 15.09
C THR A 72 41.95 0.13 16.60
N HIS A 73 41.26 -0.93 17.04
CA HIS A 73 40.85 -1.14 18.43
C HIS A 73 41.12 -2.58 18.86
N VAL A 74 41.26 -2.77 20.17
CA VAL A 74 41.32 -4.08 20.84
C VAL A 74 40.13 -4.23 21.80
N VAL A 75 39.60 -5.45 21.91
CA VAL A 75 38.54 -5.76 22.88
C VAL A 75 39.14 -5.82 24.29
N THR A 76 38.63 -5.01 25.20
CA THR A 76 39.08 -4.95 26.60
C THR A 76 38.04 -5.47 27.58
N GLY A 77 36.78 -5.54 27.18
CA GLY A 77 35.70 -6.06 28.01
C GLY A 77 34.62 -6.72 27.15
N ILE A 78 34.02 -7.78 27.67
CA ILE A 78 32.93 -8.52 27.04
C ILE A 78 31.89 -8.85 28.11
N LEU A 79 30.66 -8.38 27.90
CA LEU A 79 29.49 -8.83 28.62
C LEU A 79 28.86 -9.97 27.83
N TYR A 80 28.65 -11.09 28.51
CA TYR A 80 28.02 -12.28 27.98
C TYR A 80 26.54 -12.33 28.36
N GLY A 81 25.77 -13.04 27.54
CA GLY A 81 24.33 -13.19 27.71
C GLY A 81 23.70 -13.97 26.56
N ALA A 82 22.40 -13.82 26.36
CA ALA A 82 21.72 -14.28 25.17
C ALA A 82 20.48 -13.43 24.91
N ASN A 83 20.20 -13.18 23.64
CA ASN A 83 18.99 -12.53 23.19
C ASN A 83 18.12 -13.52 22.39
N ALA A 84 16.82 -13.25 22.36
CA ALA A 84 15.91 -13.86 21.40
C ALA A 84 14.82 -12.89 20.96
N PHE A 85 14.42 -12.99 19.71
CA PHE A 85 13.34 -12.24 19.09
C PHE A 85 12.28 -13.21 18.59
N PHE A 86 11.06 -13.05 19.10
CA PHE A 86 9.87 -13.73 18.62
C PHE A 86 9.10 -12.73 17.76
N VAL A 87 9.18 -12.89 16.44
CA VAL A 87 8.55 -12.01 15.45
C VAL A 87 7.20 -12.62 15.09
N PHE A 88 6.11 -11.97 15.48
CA PHE A 88 4.76 -12.40 15.16
C PHE A 88 4.22 -11.60 13.97
N ASP A 89 3.91 -12.28 12.88
CA ASP A 89 3.39 -11.70 11.64
C ASP A 89 1.96 -12.19 11.39
N SER A 90 1.01 -11.26 11.19
CA SER A 90 -0.33 -11.62 10.73
C SER A 90 -0.34 -12.04 9.26
N GLU A 91 -1.44 -12.63 8.83
CA GLU A 91 -1.78 -12.72 7.41
C GLU A 91 -1.95 -11.32 6.77
N LYS A 92 -2.06 -11.25 5.43
CA LYS A 92 -2.39 -10.01 4.70
C LYS A 92 -3.78 -9.55 5.15
N LEU A 93 -3.90 -8.28 5.51
CA LEU A 93 -5.11 -7.66 6.03
C LEU A 93 -5.59 -6.55 5.10
N GLU A 94 -6.86 -6.20 5.25
CA GLU A 94 -7.37 -4.92 4.78
C GLU A 94 -6.72 -3.76 5.55
N ALA A 95 -6.43 -2.66 4.87
CA ALA A 95 -5.73 -1.51 5.46
C ALA A 95 -6.43 -0.98 6.74
N THR A 96 -7.76 -1.05 6.80
CA THR A 96 -8.57 -0.61 7.94
C THR A 96 -8.47 -1.53 9.15
N GLN A 97 -8.02 -2.77 8.97
CA GLN A 97 -7.93 -3.78 10.03
C GLN A 97 -6.55 -3.85 10.67
N VAL A 98 -5.50 -3.36 10.00
CA VAL A 98 -4.10 -3.47 10.44
C VAL A 98 -3.91 -2.98 11.88
N GLN A 99 -4.37 -1.76 12.20
CA GLN A 99 -4.20 -1.20 13.55
C GLN A 99 -4.96 -1.99 14.63
N LYS A 100 -6.17 -2.48 14.31
CA LYS A 100 -6.99 -3.25 15.24
C LYS A 100 -6.34 -4.60 15.56
N ILE A 101 -5.87 -5.30 14.53
CA ILE A 101 -5.20 -6.59 14.68
C ILE A 101 -3.87 -6.41 15.40
N GLU A 102 -3.08 -5.39 15.05
CA GLU A 102 -1.82 -5.07 15.72
C GLU A 102 -2.01 -4.80 17.22
N GLY A 103 -2.99 -3.97 17.59
CA GLY A 103 -3.30 -3.70 19.00
C GLY A 103 -3.72 -4.95 19.77
N SER A 104 -4.52 -5.82 19.13
CA SER A 104 -4.95 -7.10 19.73
C SER A 104 -3.79 -8.08 19.89
N MET A 105 -2.93 -8.21 18.87
CA MET A 105 -1.70 -9.00 18.93
C MET A 105 -0.78 -8.49 20.03
N GLN A 106 -0.57 -7.18 20.11
CA GLN A 106 0.29 -6.56 21.11
C GLN A 106 -0.22 -6.84 22.54
N ALA A 107 -1.53 -6.73 22.77
CA ALA A 107 -2.14 -7.04 24.06
C ALA A 107 -1.91 -8.50 24.47
N LEU A 108 -2.06 -9.44 23.53
CA LEU A 108 -1.87 -10.87 23.78
C LEU A 108 -0.39 -11.23 23.98
N ILE A 109 0.50 -10.73 23.12
CA ILE A 109 1.95 -11.02 23.16
C ILE A 109 2.59 -10.46 24.44
N LYS A 110 2.10 -9.34 24.98
CA LYS A 110 2.52 -8.81 26.28
C LYS A 110 2.25 -9.77 27.44
N LYS A 111 1.32 -10.72 27.30
CA LYS A 111 1.03 -11.74 28.33
C LYS A 111 2.06 -12.88 28.35
N ILE A 112 2.86 -13.05 27.28
CA ILE A 112 3.78 -14.19 27.16
C ILE A 112 4.70 -14.37 28.39
N PRO A 113 5.36 -13.32 28.91
CA PRO A 113 6.25 -13.47 30.07
C PRO A 113 5.53 -13.80 31.39
N SER A 114 4.21 -13.65 31.45
CA SER A 114 3.41 -13.87 32.66
C SER A 114 2.87 -15.31 32.79
N PHE A 115 3.00 -16.14 31.76
CA PHE A 115 2.56 -17.53 31.84
C PHE A 115 3.57 -18.38 32.62
N ASP A 116 3.13 -18.98 33.72
CA ASP A 116 3.88 -20.02 34.43
C ASP A 116 3.49 -21.40 33.88
N VAL A 117 4.20 -21.84 32.84
CA VAL A 117 3.93 -23.10 32.15
C VAL A 117 5.00 -24.14 32.53
N LYS A 118 5.01 -24.59 33.79
CA LYS A 118 5.79 -25.77 34.19
C LYS A 118 5.09 -27.04 33.70
N GLY A 119 5.47 -27.52 32.51
CA GLY A 119 4.95 -28.74 31.88
C GLY A 119 3.98 -28.46 30.72
N LYS A 120 3.45 -29.50 30.06
CA LYS A 120 2.43 -29.38 28.98
C LYS A 120 1.05 -29.00 29.55
N VAL A 121 0.94 -27.91 30.30
CA VAL A 121 -0.35 -27.38 30.78
C VAL A 121 -0.94 -26.47 29.72
N ASP A 122 -2.25 -26.59 29.47
CA ASP A 122 -2.97 -25.76 28.52
C ASP A 122 -2.91 -24.28 28.91
N ILE A 123 -2.37 -23.47 27.98
CA ILE A 123 -2.35 -22.01 28.10
C ILE A 123 -3.81 -21.53 28.14
N LYS A 124 -4.23 -20.94 29.27
CA LYS A 124 -5.58 -20.41 29.43
C LYS A 124 -5.75 -19.13 28.61
N LEU A 125 -6.37 -19.25 27.45
CA LEU A 125 -6.77 -18.14 26.58
C LEU A 125 -8.28 -18.00 26.56
N THR A 126 -8.79 -16.79 26.38
CA THR A 126 -10.21 -16.60 26.06
C THR A 126 -10.51 -17.15 24.66
N HIS A 127 -11.80 -17.38 24.34
CA HIS A 127 -12.20 -17.83 23.01
C HIS A 127 -11.73 -16.86 21.90
N GLU A 128 -11.82 -15.56 22.15
CA GLU A 128 -11.37 -14.52 21.22
C GLU A 128 -9.85 -14.52 21.04
N GLU A 129 -9.08 -14.69 22.12
CA GLU A 129 -7.63 -14.77 22.06
C GLU A 129 -7.17 -16.01 21.29
N LYS A 130 -7.82 -17.15 21.53
CA LYS A 130 -7.54 -18.39 20.80
C LYS A 130 -7.76 -18.20 19.29
N ALA A 131 -8.90 -17.63 18.90
CA ALA A 131 -9.18 -17.31 17.50
C ALA A 131 -8.18 -16.29 16.91
N LEU A 132 -7.64 -15.38 17.73
CA LEU A 132 -6.60 -14.45 17.28
C LEU A 132 -5.26 -15.17 17.03
N THR A 133 -4.88 -16.15 17.85
CA THR A 133 -3.62 -16.92 17.66
C THR A 133 -3.54 -17.69 16.35
N GLU A 134 -4.69 -17.99 15.74
CA GLU A 134 -4.78 -18.67 14.45
C GLU A 134 -4.52 -17.72 13.27
N LYS A 135 -4.52 -16.40 13.50
CA LYS A 135 -4.36 -15.36 12.45
C LYS A 135 -2.94 -14.83 12.29
N PHE A 136 -1.99 -15.36 13.05
CA PHE A 136 -0.59 -14.95 12.96
C PHE A 136 0.38 -16.11 13.19
N SER A 137 1.55 -16.00 12.57
CA SER A 137 2.65 -16.95 12.71
C SER A 137 3.75 -16.38 13.60
N CYS A 138 4.67 -17.24 14.05
CA CYS A 138 5.87 -16.83 14.79
C CYS A 138 7.13 -17.22 14.03
N LYS A 139 8.10 -16.30 13.96
CA LYS A 139 9.49 -16.59 13.58
C LYS A 139 10.40 -16.33 14.77
N PHE A 140 11.45 -17.14 14.91
CA PHE A 140 12.38 -17.07 16.03
C PHE A 140 13.80 -16.77 15.56
N TYR A 141 14.42 -15.76 16.18
CA TYR A 141 15.84 -15.42 16.01
C TYR A 141 16.47 -15.32 17.39
N GLY A 142 17.35 -16.25 17.76
CA GLY A 142 17.93 -16.24 19.09
C GLY A 142 19.32 -16.84 19.14
N ASP A 143 20.01 -16.56 20.24
CA ASP A 143 21.36 -17.06 20.52
C ASP A 143 21.34 -18.45 21.18
N PHE A 144 20.24 -19.19 21.05
CA PHE A 144 19.99 -20.47 21.69
C PHE A 144 19.99 -21.60 20.68
N ILE A 145 20.59 -22.75 21.05
CA ILE A 145 20.51 -23.97 20.24
C ILE A 145 19.22 -24.69 20.56
N LEU A 146 18.29 -24.68 19.61
CA LEU A 146 16.94 -25.22 19.77
C LEU A 146 16.77 -26.50 18.94
N LYS A 147 16.09 -27.51 19.49
CA LYS A 147 15.67 -28.71 18.71
C LYS A 147 14.72 -28.36 17.55
N SER A 148 13.87 -27.35 17.75
CA SER A 148 12.90 -26.86 16.77
C SER A 148 12.51 -25.41 17.09
N ASN A 149 12.34 -24.58 16.06
CA ASN A 149 11.94 -23.18 16.26
C ASN A 149 10.42 -23.09 16.47
N PRO A 150 9.94 -22.18 17.35
CA PRO A 150 8.51 -21.96 17.52
C PRO A 150 7.93 -21.30 16.27
N ALA A 151 6.81 -21.86 15.78
CA ALA A 151 6.06 -21.33 14.63
C ALA A 151 4.66 -20.82 15.01
N THR A 152 4.18 -21.13 16.21
CA THR A 152 2.85 -20.77 16.72
C THR A 152 2.95 -20.00 18.03
N PHE A 153 1.87 -19.31 18.41
CA PHE A 153 1.80 -18.60 19.69
C PHE A 153 2.09 -19.52 20.88
N CYS A 154 1.45 -20.69 20.95
CA CYS A 154 1.63 -21.63 22.06
C CYS A 154 3.06 -22.17 22.12
N ALA A 155 3.67 -22.48 20.97
CA ALA A 155 5.07 -22.91 20.92
C ALA A 155 6.01 -21.78 21.38
N ALA A 156 5.71 -20.52 21.05
CA ALA A 156 6.48 -19.37 21.49
C ALA A 156 6.39 -19.17 23.01
N VAL A 157 5.21 -19.32 23.62
CA VAL A 157 5.02 -19.25 25.08
C VAL A 157 5.85 -20.32 25.79
N GLN A 158 5.71 -21.59 25.39
CA GLN A 158 6.49 -22.69 25.95
C GLN A 158 7.98 -22.41 25.83
N ARG A 159 8.41 -21.98 24.64
CA ARG A 159 9.82 -21.72 24.39
C ARG A 159 10.36 -20.55 25.22
N TYR A 160 9.57 -19.49 25.41
CA TYR A 160 9.94 -18.35 26.24
C TYR A 160 10.21 -18.77 27.70
N VAL A 161 9.37 -19.62 28.26
CA VAL A 161 9.52 -20.17 29.63
C VAL A 161 10.79 -21.02 29.77
N ASP A 162 11.18 -21.74 28.72
CA ASP A 162 12.38 -22.58 28.72
C ASP A 162 13.70 -21.80 28.57
N LEU A 163 13.68 -20.60 27.95
CA LEU A 163 14.90 -19.84 27.61
C LEU A 163 15.88 -19.63 28.79
N PRO A 164 15.44 -19.26 30.00
CA PRO A 164 16.35 -19.08 31.13
C PRO A 164 17.12 -20.35 31.50
N GLN A 165 16.50 -21.53 31.35
CA GLN A 165 17.15 -22.81 31.67
C GLN A 165 18.20 -23.18 30.61
N LEU A 166 17.98 -22.78 29.35
CA LEU A 166 18.88 -23.05 28.24
C LEU A 166 20.20 -22.26 28.31
N LEU A 167 20.27 -21.20 29.12
CA LEU A 167 21.52 -20.47 29.39
C LEU A 167 22.55 -21.32 30.15
N GLY A 168 22.11 -22.36 30.86
CA GLY A 168 22.94 -23.10 31.81
C GLY A 168 23.01 -22.39 33.17
N LYS A 169 23.40 -23.13 34.22
CA LYS A 169 23.39 -22.62 35.61
C LYS A 169 24.30 -21.40 35.80
N ASP A 170 25.45 -21.39 35.12
CA ASP A 170 26.44 -20.32 35.20
C ASP A 170 26.58 -19.53 33.88
N GLY A 171 25.59 -19.65 32.98
CA GLY A 171 25.65 -19.00 31.67
C GLY A 171 26.61 -19.67 30.69
N GLU A 172 26.84 -20.98 30.83
CA GLU A 172 27.77 -21.76 29.99
C GLU A 172 27.46 -21.66 28.49
N ASN A 173 26.18 -21.49 28.14
CA ASN A 173 25.72 -21.35 26.75
C ASN A 173 25.57 -19.88 26.31
N SER A 174 26.13 -18.93 27.07
CA SER A 174 26.03 -17.50 26.75
C SER A 174 26.99 -17.10 25.61
N VAL A 175 26.58 -16.09 24.85
CA VAL A 175 27.36 -15.46 23.78
C VAL A 175 27.73 -14.02 24.16
N PRO A 176 28.76 -13.41 23.52
CA PRO A 176 29.02 -11.98 23.67
C PRO A 176 27.82 -11.13 23.23
N VAL A 177 27.29 -10.29 24.13
CA VAL A 177 26.16 -9.38 23.85
C VAL A 177 26.56 -7.91 23.82
N LYS A 178 27.64 -7.54 24.52
CA LYS A 178 28.20 -6.18 24.49
C LYS A 178 29.71 -6.23 24.63
N ILE A 179 30.41 -5.44 23.83
CA ILE A 179 31.88 -5.37 23.82
C ILE A 179 32.34 -3.96 24.14
N TRP A 180 33.47 -3.87 24.84
CA TRP A 180 34.19 -2.63 25.10
C TRP A 180 35.48 -2.67 24.30
N LEU A 181 35.71 -1.59 23.56
CA LEU A 181 36.83 -1.44 22.66
C LEU A 181 37.72 -0.31 23.16
N MET A 182 39.03 -0.54 23.15
CA MET A 182 40.04 0.47 23.45
C MET A 182 40.91 0.71 22.22
N PRO A 183 41.27 1.97 21.90
CA PRO A 183 42.14 2.27 20.77
C PRO A 183 43.50 1.57 20.91
N LEU A 184 43.99 0.96 19.83
CA LEU A 184 45.31 0.31 19.82
C LEU A 184 46.46 1.30 20.04
N LYS A 185 46.24 2.58 19.71
CA LYS A 185 47.18 3.68 19.93
C LYS A 185 47.56 3.88 21.39
N SER A 186 46.70 3.44 22.32
CA SER A 186 47.00 3.43 23.76
C SER A 186 48.07 2.41 24.14
N PHE A 187 48.30 1.38 23.33
CA PHE A 187 49.31 0.34 23.54
C PHE A 187 50.52 0.49 22.61
N TYR A 188 50.29 0.96 21.39
CA TYR A 188 51.33 1.14 20.38
C TYR A 188 51.13 2.45 19.61
N PRO A 189 51.97 3.48 19.82
CA PRO A 189 51.74 4.82 19.25
C PRO A 189 51.66 4.90 17.72
N LYS A 190 52.28 3.95 17.00
CA LYS A 190 52.21 3.88 15.53
C LYS A 190 51.02 3.07 15.01
N ALA A 191 50.12 2.62 15.89
CA ALA A 191 48.93 1.88 15.48
C ALA A 191 47.98 2.76 14.65
N PRO A 192 47.20 2.16 13.74
CA PRO A 192 46.17 2.88 12.99
C PRO A 192 45.12 3.51 13.92
N GLU A 193 44.66 4.70 13.54
CA GLU A 193 43.67 5.46 14.30
C GLU A 193 42.40 5.65 13.48
N LEU A 194 41.26 5.66 14.16
CA LEU A 194 39.99 6.11 13.60
C LEU A 194 40.03 7.65 13.54
N MET A 195 40.31 8.21 12.36
CA MET A 195 40.53 9.64 12.18
C MET A 195 39.24 10.45 12.21
N THR A 196 38.14 9.85 11.74
CA THR A 196 36.88 10.57 11.57
C THR A 196 35.69 9.65 11.83
N GLY A 197 34.70 10.14 12.58
CA GLY A 197 33.42 9.46 12.78
C GLY A 197 32.51 9.62 11.57
N ILE A 198 31.40 8.87 11.56
CA ILE A 198 30.31 9.06 10.59
C ILE A 198 29.25 9.94 11.24
N SER A 199 28.89 11.05 10.60
CA SER A 199 27.90 11.99 11.11
C SER A 199 26.51 11.35 11.14
N ILE A 200 25.75 11.67 12.19
CA ILE A 200 24.36 11.21 12.34
C ILE A 200 23.50 11.67 11.15
N GLY A 201 23.79 12.83 10.58
CA GLY A 201 23.13 13.35 9.37
C GLY A 201 23.31 12.41 8.19
N LEU A 202 24.53 11.94 7.93
CA LEU A 202 24.81 10.99 6.86
C LEU A 202 24.14 9.63 7.09
N VAL A 203 24.16 9.12 8.33
CA VAL A 203 23.46 7.88 8.69
C VAL A 203 21.96 7.99 8.39
N ARG A 204 21.32 9.10 8.76
CA ARG A 204 19.90 9.35 8.48
C ARG A 204 19.61 9.43 6.99
N LYS A 205 20.46 10.10 6.20
CA LYS A 205 20.32 10.15 4.72
C LYS A 205 20.38 8.76 4.11
N ALA A 206 21.36 7.94 4.52
CA ALA A 206 21.48 6.57 4.07
C ALA A 206 20.26 5.72 4.46
N GLN A 207 19.77 5.88 5.70
CA GLN A 207 18.63 5.14 6.22
C GLN A 207 17.37 5.49 5.43
N GLY A 208 17.08 6.77 5.26
CA GLY A 208 15.94 7.22 4.47
C GLY A 208 16.00 6.76 3.01
N ALA A 209 17.18 6.71 2.40
CA ALA A 209 17.33 6.21 1.04
C ALA A 209 17.00 4.71 0.91
N LEU A 210 17.50 3.88 1.82
CA LEU A 210 17.24 2.43 1.81
C LEU A 210 15.80 2.10 2.24
N GLU A 211 15.25 2.82 3.24
CA GLU A 211 13.87 2.66 3.67
C GLU A 211 12.86 3.06 2.59
N ALA A 212 13.14 4.13 1.84
CA ALA A 212 12.29 4.53 0.71
C ALA A 212 12.23 3.44 -0.38
N LEU A 213 13.33 2.75 -0.66
CA LEU A 213 13.36 1.63 -1.61
C LEU A 213 12.59 0.42 -1.07
N LYS A 214 12.70 0.16 0.23
CA LYS A 214 11.94 -0.91 0.90
C LYS A 214 10.43 -0.64 0.88
N GLU A 215 10.01 0.60 1.09
CA GLU A 215 8.58 0.96 1.05
C GLU A 215 7.96 0.69 -0.33
N VAL A 216 8.65 1.10 -1.41
CA VAL A 216 8.15 0.85 -2.77
C VAL A 216 8.18 -0.64 -3.13
N GLU A 217 9.13 -1.40 -2.59
CA GLU A 217 9.17 -2.86 -2.75
C GLU A 217 7.97 -3.54 -2.06
N MET A 218 7.66 -3.16 -0.80
CA MET A 218 6.48 -3.65 -0.08
C MET A 218 5.17 -3.29 -0.78
N ARG A 219 5.08 -2.07 -1.33
CA ARG A 219 3.94 -1.60 -2.12
C ARG A 219 3.78 -2.41 -3.41
N SER A 220 4.87 -2.66 -4.13
CA SER A 220 4.86 -3.52 -5.32
C SER A 220 4.51 -4.98 -5.00
N ASN A 221 4.96 -5.52 -3.87
CA ASN A 221 4.57 -6.85 -3.40
C ASN A 221 3.07 -6.95 -3.15
N HIS A 222 2.44 -5.88 -2.66
CA HIS A 222 0.99 -5.83 -2.47
C HIS A 222 0.27 -6.02 -3.81
N SER A 223 0.62 -5.22 -4.82
CA SER A 223 0.02 -5.31 -6.16
C SER A 223 0.31 -6.62 -6.91
N LEU A 224 1.42 -7.29 -6.62
CA LEU A 224 1.73 -8.61 -7.17
C LEU A 224 0.85 -9.73 -6.59
N ASP A 225 0.44 -9.57 -5.34
CA ASP A 225 -0.38 -10.51 -4.58
C ASP A 225 -1.88 -10.25 -4.75
N ASP A 226 -2.25 -9.19 -5.47
CA ASP A 226 -3.62 -8.95 -5.89
C ASP A 226 -3.97 -9.88 -7.07
N LYS A 227 -5.26 -10.20 -7.21
CA LYS A 227 -5.76 -11.17 -8.20
C LYS A 227 -5.30 -10.84 -9.62
N GLU A 228 -5.34 -9.58 -10.01
CA GLU A 228 -4.90 -9.13 -11.33
C GLU A 228 -3.38 -9.31 -11.53
N GLY A 229 -2.60 -9.21 -10.45
CA GLY A 229 -1.16 -9.49 -10.46
C GLY A 229 -0.87 -10.97 -10.76
N GLU A 230 -1.74 -11.89 -10.35
CA GLU A 230 -1.65 -13.31 -10.67
C GLU A 230 -2.20 -13.65 -12.06
N ASP A 231 -3.36 -13.09 -12.41
CA ASP A 231 -4.13 -13.42 -13.60
C ASP A 231 -3.56 -12.81 -14.90
N PHE A 232 -2.84 -11.69 -14.82
CA PHE A 232 -2.31 -10.98 -15.99
C PHE A 232 -0.77 -10.98 -16.03
N PRO A 233 -0.13 -11.85 -16.85
CA PRO A 233 1.32 -12.02 -16.88
C PRO A 233 2.12 -10.74 -17.15
N LYS A 234 1.55 -9.79 -17.90
CA LYS A 234 2.20 -8.51 -18.20
C LYS A 234 2.31 -7.62 -16.94
N ILE A 235 1.26 -7.55 -16.13
CA ILE A 235 1.27 -6.79 -14.86
C ILE A 235 2.35 -7.37 -13.94
N ARG A 236 2.35 -8.70 -13.80
CA ARG A 236 3.36 -9.43 -13.02
C ARG A 236 4.77 -9.15 -13.51
N LYS A 237 5.00 -9.19 -14.83
CA LYS A 237 6.30 -8.94 -15.45
C LYS A 237 6.80 -7.52 -15.16
N ASP A 238 5.93 -6.52 -15.25
CA ASP A 238 6.29 -5.12 -15.01
C ASP A 238 6.67 -4.88 -13.56
N LEU A 239 5.82 -5.32 -12.61
CA LEU A 239 6.10 -5.22 -11.17
C LEU A 239 7.37 -5.98 -10.77
N SER A 240 7.57 -7.19 -11.30
CA SER A 240 8.80 -7.97 -11.04
C SER A 240 10.04 -7.28 -11.60
N THR A 241 9.93 -6.65 -12.77
CA THR A 241 11.03 -5.88 -13.39
C THR A 241 11.36 -4.64 -12.56
N PHE A 242 10.34 -3.91 -12.12
CA PHE A 242 10.48 -2.77 -11.21
C PHE A 242 11.23 -3.16 -9.93
N GLN A 243 10.78 -4.22 -9.25
CA GLN A 243 11.43 -4.73 -8.03
C GLN A 243 12.90 -5.11 -8.26
N LYS A 244 13.18 -5.80 -9.37
CA LYS A 244 14.54 -6.17 -9.75
C LYS A 244 15.45 -4.95 -9.93
N LEU A 245 14.97 -3.91 -10.61
CA LEU A 245 15.72 -2.67 -10.85
C LEU A 245 15.93 -1.89 -9.54
N CYS A 246 14.91 -1.81 -8.68
CA CYS A 246 15.04 -1.24 -7.33
C CYS A 246 16.07 -2.01 -6.47
N GLY A 247 16.09 -3.34 -6.55
CA GLY A 247 17.08 -4.18 -5.88
C GLY A 247 18.51 -3.94 -6.37
N TYR A 248 18.71 -3.75 -7.68
CA TYR A 248 20.00 -3.34 -8.24
C TYR A 248 20.45 -1.98 -7.71
N TYR A 249 19.53 -1.01 -7.67
CA TYR A 249 19.84 0.31 -7.11
C TYR A 249 20.19 0.26 -5.62
N LYS A 250 19.42 -0.50 -4.81
CA LYS A 250 19.71 -0.77 -3.39
C LYS A 250 21.13 -1.32 -3.23
N THR A 251 21.48 -2.34 -4.02
CA THR A 251 22.80 -2.96 -4.00
C THR A 251 23.92 -1.96 -4.34
N ASN A 252 23.73 -1.09 -5.34
CA ASN A 252 24.72 -0.08 -5.71
C ASN A 252 24.96 0.93 -4.58
N ILE A 253 23.90 1.38 -3.90
CA ILE A 253 24.05 2.25 -2.71
C ILE A 253 24.85 1.53 -1.64
N GLN A 254 24.51 0.28 -1.32
CA GLN A 254 25.20 -0.50 -0.29
C GLN A 254 26.67 -0.72 -0.62
N GLN A 255 27.00 -1.09 -1.86
CA GLN A 255 28.39 -1.26 -2.31
C GLN A 255 29.18 0.06 -2.26
N ALA A 256 28.57 1.18 -2.65
CA ALA A 256 29.22 2.47 -2.57
C ALA A 256 29.49 2.88 -1.11
N MET A 257 28.53 2.65 -0.21
CA MET A 257 28.72 2.81 1.23
C MET A 257 29.83 1.90 1.76
N ALA A 258 29.84 0.62 1.41
CA ALA A 258 30.83 -0.35 1.85
C ALA A 258 32.25 0.06 1.44
N LYS A 259 32.39 0.66 0.26
CA LYS A 259 33.67 1.17 -0.26
C LYS A 259 34.12 2.47 0.41
N LYS A 260 33.22 3.41 0.64
CA LYS A 260 33.56 4.78 1.09
C LYS A 260 33.65 4.91 2.61
N LEU A 261 32.81 4.19 3.38
CA LEU A 261 32.82 4.27 4.84
C LEU A 261 34.20 3.98 5.46
N PRO A 262 34.98 2.96 5.04
CA PRO A 262 36.33 2.74 5.55
C PRO A 262 37.30 3.88 5.19
N SER A 263 37.19 4.44 3.98
CA SER A 263 38.05 5.55 3.51
C SER A 263 37.80 6.83 4.31
N ILE A 264 36.54 7.14 4.60
CA ILE A 264 36.13 8.28 5.44
C ILE A 264 36.67 8.11 6.85
N ARG A 265 36.49 6.93 7.43
CA ARG A 265 37.00 6.60 8.78
C ARG A 265 38.53 6.71 8.89
N ALA A 266 39.23 6.45 7.80
CA ALA A 266 40.68 6.60 7.70
C ALA A 266 41.13 8.04 7.39
N GLY A 267 40.21 9.00 7.23
CA GLY A 267 40.51 10.39 6.87
C GLY A 267 41.02 10.57 5.42
N LYS A 268 40.82 9.56 4.55
CA LYS A 268 41.26 9.59 3.15
C LYS A 268 40.25 10.23 2.21
N GLU A 269 39.00 10.30 2.64
CA GLU A 269 37.88 10.81 1.87
C GLU A 269 36.94 11.58 2.80
N ASP A 270 36.26 12.60 2.29
CA ASP A 270 35.29 13.38 3.04
C ASP A 270 33.87 12.78 2.95
N GLU A 271 33.02 13.07 3.93
CA GLU A 271 31.62 12.62 3.95
C GLU A 271 30.82 13.10 2.73
N SER A 272 31.14 14.27 2.18
CA SER A 272 30.50 14.83 0.96
C SER A 272 30.53 13.85 -0.22
N SER A 273 31.53 12.96 -0.25
CA SER A 273 31.66 11.93 -1.26
C SER A 273 30.56 10.86 -1.21
N LEU A 274 29.98 10.62 -0.03
CA LEU A 274 28.80 9.77 0.17
C LEU A 274 27.51 10.58 0.04
N GLU A 275 27.50 11.83 0.53
CA GLU A 275 26.33 12.71 0.39
C GLU A 275 25.91 12.87 -1.07
N LYS A 276 26.89 13.03 -1.96
CA LYS A 276 26.64 13.14 -3.41
C LYS A 276 25.83 11.96 -3.98
N ILE A 277 26.03 10.73 -3.47
CA ILE A 277 25.26 9.56 -3.95
C ILE A 277 23.76 9.72 -3.61
N PHE A 278 23.46 10.24 -2.42
CA PHE A 278 22.09 10.48 -2.00
C PHE A 278 21.47 11.70 -2.71
N GLU A 279 22.27 12.71 -3.05
CA GLU A 279 21.83 13.87 -3.84
C GLU A 279 21.55 13.49 -5.30
N ASP A 280 22.43 12.70 -5.91
CA ASP A 280 22.30 12.22 -7.29
C ASP A 280 21.05 11.32 -7.44
N ARG A 281 20.60 10.65 -6.36
CA ARG A 281 19.34 9.90 -6.35
C ARG A 281 18.14 10.78 -6.73
N HIS A 282 18.07 12.00 -6.23
CA HIS A 282 16.94 12.90 -6.51
C HIS A 282 16.79 13.25 -7.99
N LYS A 283 17.90 13.19 -8.75
CA LYS A 283 17.94 13.45 -10.20
C LYS A 283 17.88 12.17 -11.05
N SER A 284 17.86 11.01 -10.40
CA SER A 284 17.82 9.71 -11.06
C SER A 284 16.37 9.21 -11.21
N PRO A 285 16.11 8.23 -12.09
CA PRO A 285 14.80 7.58 -12.13
C PRO A 285 14.45 6.86 -10.82
N PHE A 286 15.40 6.66 -9.91
CA PHE A 286 15.20 6.03 -8.59
C PHE A 286 14.87 7.03 -7.47
N SER A 287 14.50 8.27 -7.83
CA SER A 287 13.99 9.25 -6.88
C SER A 287 12.72 8.72 -6.20
N HIS A 288 12.46 9.12 -4.95
CA HIS A 288 11.27 8.68 -4.23
C HIS A 288 9.97 9.10 -4.95
N GLU A 289 9.98 10.28 -5.59
CA GLU A 289 8.83 10.81 -6.33
C GLU A 289 8.54 9.98 -7.58
N GLU A 290 9.55 9.69 -8.43
CA GLU A 290 9.33 8.95 -9.67
C GLU A 290 8.94 7.48 -9.41
N LEU A 291 9.55 6.83 -8.40
CA LEU A 291 9.20 5.46 -8.03
C LEU A 291 7.74 5.36 -7.56
N ASN A 292 7.28 6.29 -6.73
CA ASN A 292 5.90 6.29 -6.25
C ASN A 292 4.91 6.67 -7.35
N LYS A 293 5.25 7.64 -8.20
CA LYS A 293 4.43 8.04 -9.34
C LYS A 293 4.22 6.90 -10.33
N TRP A 294 5.25 6.09 -10.60
CA TRP A 294 5.08 4.89 -11.42
C TRP A 294 4.15 3.87 -10.74
N LEU A 295 4.31 3.61 -9.44
CA LEU A 295 3.41 2.73 -8.70
C LEU A 295 1.97 3.26 -8.68
N ASP A 296 1.75 4.56 -8.53
CA ASP A 296 0.42 5.19 -8.60
C ASP A 296 -0.24 4.92 -9.96
N HIS A 297 0.52 5.08 -11.05
CA HIS A 297 0.03 4.77 -12.40
C HIS A 297 -0.29 3.28 -12.54
N LYS A 298 0.58 2.41 -12.03
CA LYS A 298 0.43 0.95 -12.16
C LYS A 298 -0.75 0.42 -11.36
N GLU A 299 -0.90 0.88 -10.12
CA GLU A 299 -2.07 0.57 -9.28
C GLU A 299 -3.35 1.11 -9.90
N ARG A 300 -3.32 2.28 -10.54
CA ARG A 300 -4.48 2.81 -11.25
C ARG A 300 -4.90 1.91 -12.41
N GLU A 301 -3.94 1.45 -13.21
CA GLU A 301 -4.17 0.47 -14.29
C GLU A 301 -4.78 -0.83 -13.74
N ILE A 302 -4.18 -1.41 -12.69
CA ILE A 302 -4.66 -2.62 -12.01
C ILE A 302 -6.10 -2.46 -11.53
N ASN A 303 -6.41 -1.36 -10.82
CA ASN A 303 -7.75 -1.09 -10.29
C ASN A 303 -8.83 -0.99 -11.39
N ILE A 304 -8.48 -0.45 -12.55
CA ILE A 304 -9.42 -0.35 -13.67
C ILE A 304 -9.67 -1.72 -14.31
N ILE A 305 -8.61 -2.51 -14.48
CA ILE A 305 -8.70 -3.88 -14.98
C ILE A 305 -9.55 -4.72 -14.02
N GLY A 306 -9.23 -4.69 -12.72
CA GLY A 306 -9.97 -5.40 -11.67
C GLY A 306 -11.45 -5.02 -11.66
N SER A 307 -11.76 -3.72 -11.71
CA SER A 307 -13.16 -3.26 -11.82
C SER A 307 -13.92 -3.85 -13.02
N CYS A 308 -13.26 -4.05 -14.16
CA CYS A 308 -13.88 -4.70 -15.31
C CYS A 308 -14.01 -6.22 -15.13
N VAL A 309 -13.00 -6.86 -14.56
CA VAL A 309 -13.00 -8.31 -14.25
C VAL A 309 -14.09 -8.64 -13.23
N ASP A 310 -14.23 -7.85 -12.16
CA ASP A 310 -15.28 -8.00 -11.14
C ASP A 310 -16.68 -7.86 -11.75
N THR A 311 -16.84 -6.93 -12.70
CA THR A 311 -18.11 -6.79 -13.45
C THR A 311 -18.44 -8.09 -14.21
N MET A 312 -17.41 -8.78 -14.72
CA MET A 312 -17.53 -10.00 -15.51
C MET A 312 -17.32 -11.27 -14.65
N GLU A 313 -17.80 -11.25 -13.41
CA GLU A 313 -17.65 -12.36 -12.47
C GLU A 313 -18.11 -13.71 -13.07
N GLY A 314 -17.29 -14.75 -12.87
CA GLY A 314 -17.54 -16.12 -13.34
C GLY A 314 -17.08 -16.39 -14.77
N VAL A 315 -16.55 -15.40 -15.49
CA VAL A 315 -15.91 -15.60 -16.79
C VAL A 315 -14.48 -16.08 -16.61
N LYS A 316 -14.06 -17.04 -17.44
CA LYS A 316 -12.70 -17.59 -17.42
C LYS A 316 -11.68 -16.57 -17.94
N ILE A 317 -10.63 -16.32 -17.15
CA ILE A 317 -9.46 -15.55 -17.59
C ILE A 317 -8.44 -16.51 -18.20
N VAL A 318 -7.84 -16.12 -19.32
CA VAL A 318 -6.76 -16.85 -20.01
C VAL A 318 -5.55 -15.94 -20.16
N GLN A 319 -4.36 -16.51 -19.99
CA GLN A 319 -3.13 -15.73 -19.78
C GLN A 319 -2.41 -15.37 -21.08
N ASN A 320 -2.68 -16.07 -22.18
CA ASN A 320 -1.94 -15.95 -23.43
C ASN A 320 -2.76 -16.42 -24.64
N GLN A 321 -2.25 -16.16 -25.84
CA GLN A 321 -2.91 -16.55 -27.09
C GLN A 321 -3.08 -18.06 -27.24
N THR A 322 -2.15 -18.88 -26.74
CA THR A 322 -2.24 -20.35 -26.81
C THR A 322 -3.44 -20.87 -26.03
N GLU A 323 -3.74 -20.30 -24.87
CA GLU A 323 -4.94 -20.64 -24.09
C GLU A 323 -6.23 -20.16 -24.77
N VAL A 324 -6.21 -18.99 -25.41
CA VAL A 324 -7.33 -18.53 -26.25
C VAL A 324 -7.58 -19.54 -27.37
N ASP A 325 -6.53 -19.92 -28.10
CA ASP A 325 -6.62 -20.85 -29.23
C ASP A 325 -7.14 -22.22 -28.78
N LYS A 326 -6.73 -22.71 -27.60
CA LYS A 326 -7.23 -23.95 -27.01
C LYS A 326 -8.75 -23.94 -26.78
N GLU A 327 -9.30 -22.83 -26.29
CA GLU A 327 -10.74 -22.68 -26.06
C GLU A 327 -11.52 -22.46 -27.37
N VAL A 328 -10.93 -21.72 -28.30
CA VAL A 328 -11.50 -21.42 -29.62
C VAL A 328 -11.59 -22.68 -30.51
N LEU A 329 -10.63 -23.59 -30.38
CA LEU A 329 -10.56 -24.84 -31.15
C LEU A 329 -11.17 -26.04 -30.42
N ALA A 330 -11.79 -25.84 -29.26
CA ALA A 330 -12.37 -26.93 -28.47
C ALA A 330 -13.53 -27.62 -29.22
N PRO A 331 -13.61 -28.97 -29.19
CA PRO A 331 -14.69 -29.71 -29.85
C PRO A 331 -16.08 -29.26 -29.38
N GLY A 332 -16.98 -29.01 -30.33
CA GLY A 332 -18.37 -28.61 -30.05
C GLY A 332 -18.57 -27.14 -29.73
N VAL A 333 -17.50 -26.33 -29.62
CA VAL A 333 -17.58 -24.87 -29.50
C VAL A 333 -17.76 -24.26 -30.89
N GLU A 334 -18.83 -23.47 -31.06
CA GLU A 334 -19.10 -22.75 -32.31
C GLU A 334 -18.73 -21.28 -32.22
N ASP A 335 -18.95 -20.64 -31.08
CA ASP A 335 -18.79 -19.20 -30.90
C ASP A 335 -18.03 -18.88 -29.60
N VAL A 336 -16.96 -18.09 -29.72
CA VAL A 336 -16.20 -17.59 -28.57
C VAL A 336 -16.19 -16.08 -28.60
N LEU A 337 -16.69 -15.46 -27.53
CA LEU A 337 -16.55 -14.04 -27.27
C LEU A 337 -15.43 -13.85 -26.25
N CYS A 338 -14.44 -13.04 -26.59
CA CYS A 338 -13.28 -12.78 -25.75
C CYS A 338 -13.20 -11.28 -25.45
N PHE A 339 -13.31 -10.91 -24.17
CA PHE A 339 -13.04 -9.55 -23.72
C PHE A 339 -11.53 -9.36 -23.64
N VAL A 340 -10.99 -8.51 -24.51
CA VAL A 340 -9.56 -8.28 -24.66
C VAL A 340 -9.19 -6.91 -24.13
N PHE A 341 -8.35 -6.84 -23.10
CA PHE A 341 -7.68 -5.59 -22.72
C PHE A 341 -6.60 -5.27 -23.76
N THR A 342 -6.84 -4.24 -24.57
CA THR A 342 -6.05 -3.92 -25.78
C THR A 342 -4.98 -2.87 -25.55
N SER A 343 -5.10 -2.04 -24.52
CA SER A 343 -4.13 -0.98 -24.20
C SER A 343 -3.08 -1.36 -23.17
N MET A 344 -2.76 -2.65 -23.05
CA MET A 344 -1.62 -3.13 -22.28
C MET A 344 -0.37 -3.10 -23.17
N PRO A 345 0.54 -2.12 -23.07
CA PRO A 345 1.70 -1.99 -23.97
C PRO A 345 2.66 -3.18 -23.81
N ARG A 346 3.57 -3.42 -24.78
CA ARG A 346 4.55 -4.52 -24.67
C ARG A 346 5.70 -4.19 -23.73
N GLY A 347 6.16 -2.94 -23.76
CA GLY A 347 7.17 -2.38 -22.86
C GLY A 347 6.60 -1.26 -22.00
N ASP A 348 7.37 -0.79 -21.03
CA ASP A 348 7.05 0.34 -20.16
C ASP A 348 8.22 1.33 -20.27
N SER A 349 7.93 2.58 -20.64
CA SER A 349 8.97 3.57 -20.92
C SER A 349 9.78 3.95 -19.69
N TYR A 350 9.14 3.98 -18.52
CA TYR A 350 9.82 4.31 -17.28
C TYR A 350 10.71 3.15 -16.81
N LEU A 351 10.26 1.89 -16.97
CA LEU A 351 11.12 0.73 -16.69
C LEU A 351 12.33 0.67 -17.64
N ASP A 352 12.16 1.09 -18.91
CA ASP A 352 13.28 1.21 -19.85
C ASP A 352 14.26 2.32 -19.42
N GLU A 353 13.78 3.45 -18.89
CA GLU A 353 14.62 4.52 -18.33
C GLU A 353 15.41 4.04 -17.09
N MET A 354 14.75 3.32 -16.18
CA MET A 354 15.40 2.68 -15.04
C MET A 354 16.47 1.66 -15.49
N ALA A 355 16.19 0.89 -16.55
CA ALA A 355 17.12 -0.07 -17.12
C ALA A 355 18.32 0.61 -17.80
N ASP A 356 18.09 1.73 -18.48
CA ASP A 356 19.11 2.57 -19.13
C ASP A 356 20.11 3.16 -18.13
N TYR A 357 19.63 3.52 -16.94
CA TYR A 357 20.50 3.98 -15.85
C TYR A 357 21.61 2.97 -15.52
N PHE A 358 21.34 1.67 -15.70
CA PHE A 358 22.32 0.59 -15.51
C PHE A 358 22.95 0.07 -16.81
N LYS A 359 22.66 0.68 -17.97
CA LYS A 359 23.06 0.19 -19.31
C LYS A 359 22.64 -1.27 -19.55
N SER A 360 21.47 -1.66 -19.03
CA SER A 360 20.94 -3.02 -19.11
C SER A 360 19.99 -3.22 -20.30
N THR A 361 19.61 -4.47 -20.60
CA THR A 361 18.73 -4.80 -21.74
C THR A 361 17.32 -4.22 -21.55
N LYS A 362 16.86 -3.43 -22.54
CA LYS A 362 15.53 -2.82 -22.56
C LYS A 362 14.42 -3.83 -22.83
N LEU A 363 13.20 -3.54 -22.38
CA LEU A 363 12.01 -4.27 -22.79
C LEU A 363 11.50 -3.84 -24.18
N GLY A 364 11.91 -2.66 -24.67
CA GLY A 364 11.52 -2.13 -25.97
C GLY A 364 10.19 -1.36 -25.86
N SER A 365 10.30 -0.07 -25.52
CA SER A 365 9.14 0.79 -25.31
C SER A 365 8.35 1.10 -26.58
N THR A 366 7.05 1.24 -26.39
CA THR A 366 6.10 1.86 -27.30
C THR A 366 5.56 3.11 -26.60
N HIS A 367 5.25 4.18 -27.33
CA HIS A 367 4.74 5.44 -26.77
C HIS A 367 3.66 5.17 -25.70
N GLU A 368 3.85 5.71 -24.50
CA GLU A 368 2.99 5.44 -23.35
C GLU A 368 1.66 6.18 -23.53
N ASP A 369 0.63 5.48 -24.00
CA ASP A 369 -0.75 5.98 -23.99
C ASP A 369 -1.33 5.75 -22.60
N LYS A 370 -1.45 6.81 -21.80
CA LYS A 370 -2.01 6.76 -20.44
C LYS A 370 -3.54 6.62 -20.47
N TRP A 371 -4.01 5.57 -21.14
CA TRP A 371 -5.41 5.27 -21.41
C TRP A 371 -6.26 5.23 -20.13
N TYR A 372 -5.64 4.83 -19.01
CA TYR A 372 -6.25 4.72 -17.68
C TYR A 372 -6.62 6.08 -17.03
N TYR A 373 -6.21 7.21 -17.61
CA TYR A 373 -6.70 8.55 -17.23
C TYR A 373 -7.82 9.08 -18.15
N SER A 374 -8.07 8.42 -19.28
CA SER A 374 -9.10 8.87 -20.22
C SER A 374 -10.49 8.44 -19.75
N LYS A 375 -11.27 9.37 -19.20
CA LYS A 375 -12.66 9.12 -18.77
C LYS A 375 -13.51 8.44 -19.85
N GLU A 376 -13.30 8.81 -21.11
CA GLU A 376 -14.04 8.24 -22.24
C GLU A 376 -13.64 6.79 -22.52
N VAL A 377 -12.34 6.46 -22.44
CA VAL A 377 -11.88 5.07 -22.56
C VAL A 377 -12.44 4.23 -21.42
N LEU A 378 -12.36 4.73 -20.18
CA LEU A 378 -12.90 4.03 -19.01
C LEU A 378 -14.40 3.78 -19.11
N LYS A 379 -15.17 4.77 -19.59
CA LYS A 379 -16.61 4.64 -19.81
C LYS A 379 -16.90 3.53 -20.82
N LYS A 380 -16.26 3.56 -21.99
CA LYS A 380 -16.44 2.53 -23.03
C LYS A 380 -16.07 1.12 -22.56
N MET A 381 -14.98 1.00 -21.79
CA MET A 381 -14.57 -0.28 -21.22
C MET A 381 -15.64 -0.85 -20.28
N ARG A 382 -16.18 -0.02 -19.38
CA ARG A 382 -17.24 -0.44 -18.44
C ARG A 382 -18.53 -0.80 -19.16
N GLU A 383 -18.90 -0.04 -20.19
CA GLU A 383 -20.06 -0.35 -21.03
C GLU A 383 -19.90 -1.69 -21.74
N LYS A 384 -18.73 -1.96 -22.34
CA LYS A 384 -18.40 -3.25 -22.96
C LYS A 384 -18.39 -4.39 -21.92
N ALA A 385 -17.83 -4.19 -20.73
CA ALA A 385 -17.79 -5.20 -19.67
C ALA A 385 -19.20 -5.54 -19.18
N THR A 386 -20.06 -4.52 -19.01
CA THR A 386 -21.48 -4.71 -18.63
C THR A 386 -22.24 -5.48 -19.71
N PHE A 387 -22.03 -5.12 -20.97
CA PHE A 387 -22.59 -5.87 -22.10
C PHE A 387 -22.12 -7.34 -22.10
N PHE A 388 -20.81 -7.54 -21.96
CA PHE A 388 -20.19 -8.86 -21.99
C PHE A 388 -20.72 -9.75 -20.86
N GLN A 389 -20.92 -9.20 -19.66
CA GLN A 389 -21.52 -9.93 -18.55
C GLN A 389 -22.99 -10.28 -18.79
N GLY A 390 -23.76 -9.40 -19.42
CA GLY A 390 -25.13 -9.71 -19.81
C GLY A 390 -25.18 -10.89 -20.79
N ALA A 391 -24.31 -10.88 -21.80
CA ALA A 391 -24.20 -11.96 -22.78
C ALA A 391 -23.72 -13.29 -22.16
N SER A 392 -22.72 -13.23 -21.27
CA SER A 392 -22.17 -14.42 -20.60
C SER A 392 -23.21 -15.12 -19.74
N LYS A 393 -24.01 -14.35 -18.97
CA LYS A 393 -25.11 -14.88 -18.15
C LYS A 393 -26.22 -15.49 -19.01
N ALA A 394 -26.62 -14.81 -20.08
CA ALA A 394 -27.69 -15.26 -20.97
C ALA A 394 -27.38 -16.62 -21.62
N LEU A 395 -26.11 -16.86 -21.93
CA LEU A 395 -25.66 -18.01 -22.71
C LEU A 395 -24.88 -19.05 -21.90
N LYS A 396 -24.83 -18.90 -20.58
CA LYS A 396 -24.04 -19.75 -19.66
C LYS A 396 -24.29 -21.26 -19.83
N HIS A 397 -25.52 -21.66 -20.17
CA HIS A 397 -25.92 -23.07 -20.32
C HIS A 397 -25.75 -23.62 -21.74
N ASN A 398 -25.33 -22.79 -22.71
CA ASN A 398 -25.15 -23.22 -24.08
C ASN A 398 -23.68 -23.62 -24.31
N SER A 399 -23.42 -24.93 -24.39
CA SER A 399 -22.07 -25.49 -24.56
C SER A 399 -21.38 -25.07 -25.87
N LYS A 400 -22.13 -24.55 -26.84
CA LYS A 400 -21.60 -24.02 -28.10
C LYS A 400 -20.95 -22.64 -27.94
N PHE A 401 -21.23 -21.93 -26.84
CA PHE A 401 -20.70 -20.60 -26.56
C PHE A 401 -19.63 -20.64 -25.46
N ARG A 402 -18.56 -19.87 -25.65
CA ARG A 402 -17.55 -19.62 -24.61
C ARG A 402 -17.31 -18.12 -24.43
N PHE A 403 -17.03 -17.74 -23.20
CA PHE A 403 -16.71 -16.38 -22.79
C PHE A 403 -15.36 -16.39 -22.10
N LEU A 404 -14.45 -15.55 -22.57
CA LEU A 404 -13.07 -15.47 -22.06
C LEU A 404 -12.68 -14.03 -21.78
N ILE A 405 -11.74 -13.83 -20.86
CA ILE A 405 -11.06 -12.56 -20.62
C ILE A 405 -9.57 -12.77 -20.89
N THR A 406 -8.92 -11.85 -21.61
CA THR A 406 -7.47 -11.87 -21.84
C THR A 406 -6.91 -10.46 -21.98
N ALA A 407 -5.59 -10.33 -21.97
CA ALA A 407 -4.89 -9.11 -22.37
C ALA A 407 -4.07 -9.35 -23.64
N LYS A 408 -4.16 -8.44 -24.60
CA LYS A 408 -3.35 -8.46 -25.83
C LYS A 408 -3.27 -7.08 -26.42
N THR A 409 -2.07 -6.55 -26.60
CA THR A 409 -1.86 -5.23 -27.22
C THR A 409 -2.48 -5.19 -28.62
N ASP A 410 -3.40 -4.25 -28.86
CA ASP A 410 -3.90 -3.91 -30.18
C ASP A 410 -3.98 -2.38 -30.31
N PRO A 411 -3.12 -1.74 -31.13
CA PRO A 411 -3.06 -0.28 -31.23
C PRO A 411 -4.31 0.34 -31.87
N ILE A 412 -5.17 -0.45 -32.51
CA ILE A 412 -6.40 0.03 -33.16
C ILE A 412 -7.46 0.36 -32.09
N TYR A 413 -7.52 -0.42 -31.00
CA TYR A 413 -8.58 -0.31 -30.00
C TYR A 413 -8.01 0.18 -28.67
N LYS A 414 -8.52 1.30 -28.18
CA LYS A 414 -8.10 1.85 -26.87
C LYS A 414 -8.93 1.26 -25.72
N GLY A 415 -8.26 0.91 -24.63
CA GLY A 415 -8.82 0.30 -23.43
C GLY A 415 -9.06 -1.20 -23.60
N ALA A 416 -10.25 -1.55 -24.05
CA ALA A 416 -10.65 -2.94 -24.29
C ALA A 416 -11.61 -3.07 -25.47
N SER A 417 -11.62 -4.27 -26.06
CA SER A 417 -12.54 -4.65 -27.12
C SER A 417 -13.07 -6.07 -26.94
N ILE A 418 -14.09 -6.45 -27.70
CA ILE A 418 -14.66 -7.80 -27.68
C ILE A 418 -14.34 -8.48 -29.01
N TYR A 419 -13.52 -9.52 -28.94
CA TYR A 419 -13.17 -10.32 -30.10
C TYR A 419 -14.16 -11.47 -30.24
N HIS A 420 -14.51 -11.80 -31.48
CA HIS A 420 -15.43 -12.88 -31.81
C HIS A 420 -14.73 -13.89 -32.71
N TYR A 421 -14.71 -15.13 -32.24
CA TYR A 421 -14.26 -16.29 -32.99
C TYR A 421 -15.44 -17.18 -33.31
N LYS A 422 -15.58 -17.58 -34.58
CA LYS A 422 -16.65 -18.46 -35.07
C LYS A 422 -16.03 -19.67 -35.75
N LYS A 423 -16.42 -20.87 -35.29
CA LYS A 423 -15.93 -22.17 -35.77
C LYS A 423 -14.40 -22.20 -35.89
N GLY A 424 -13.72 -21.74 -34.84
CA GLY A 424 -12.27 -21.70 -34.78
C GLY A 424 -11.59 -20.53 -35.49
N LYS A 425 -12.32 -19.64 -36.18
CA LYS A 425 -11.75 -18.53 -36.95
C LYS A 425 -12.08 -17.18 -36.32
N HIS A 426 -11.09 -16.29 -36.26
CA HIS A 426 -11.30 -14.91 -35.79
C HIS A 426 -12.09 -14.11 -36.84
N VAL A 427 -13.25 -13.58 -36.47
CA VAL A 427 -14.19 -12.95 -37.41
C VAL A 427 -14.31 -11.45 -37.20
N ASN A 428 -14.31 -10.99 -35.94
CA ASN A 428 -14.47 -9.59 -35.60
C ASN A 428 -13.62 -9.24 -34.37
N LYS A 429 -12.93 -8.09 -34.42
CA LYS A 429 -12.14 -7.54 -33.31
C LYS A 429 -12.89 -6.52 -32.45
N ASP A 430 -14.09 -6.12 -32.86
CA ASP A 430 -14.92 -5.16 -32.16
C ASP A 430 -16.39 -5.56 -32.29
N PHE A 431 -16.68 -6.73 -31.71
CA PHE A 431 -17.99 -7.30 -31.71
C PHE A 431 -18.98 -6.41 -30.97
N HIS A 432 -20.01 -6.01 -31.71
CA HIS A 432 -21.21 -5.37 -31.19
C HIS A 432 -22.41 -6.10 -31.77
N PRO A 433 -23.41 -6.45 -30.95
CA PRO A 433 -24.60 -7.13 -31.44
C PRO A 433 -25.40 -6.16 -32.33
N GLN A 434 -25.65 -6.54 -33.58
CA GLN A 434 -26.52 -5.77 -34.49
C GLN A 434 -27.97 -6.20 -34.29
N LYS A 435 -28.90 -5.24 -34.37
CA LYS A 435 -30.35 -5.53 -34.32
C LYS A 435 -30.72 -6.36 -35.55
N PRO A 436 -31.29 -7.56 -35.40
CA PRO A 436 -31.71 -8.36 -36.54
C PRO A 436 -32.78 -7.60 -37.33
N SER A 437 -32.71 -7.68 -38.66
CA SER A 437 -33.54 -6.91 -39.60
C SER A 437 -35.02 -7.31 -39.56
N SER A 438 -35.34 -8.58 -39.30
CA SER A 438 -36.69 -9.07 -39.01
C SER A 438 -36.61 -10.39 -38.24
N VAL A 439 -37.52 -10.62 -37.28
CA VAL A 439 -37.64 -11.90 -36.57
C VAL A 439 -38.01 -13.07 -37.49
N GLU A 440 -38.70 -12.78 -38.59
CA GLU A 440 -39.18 -13.79 -39.55
C GLU A 440 -38.07 -14.29 -40.48
N THR A 441 -36.98 -13.53 -40.62
CA THR A 441 -35.82 -13.90 -41.46
C THR A 441 -34.69 -14.57 -40.67
N ILE A 442 -34.87 -14.75 -39.36
CA ILE A 442 -33.88 -15.39 -38.49
C ILE A 442 -33.91 -16.89 -38.74
N THR A 443 -32.94 -17.37 -39.49
CA THR A 443 -32.72 -18.80 -39.73
C THR A 443 -31.66 -19.38 -38.80
N ASP A 444 -30.90 -18.51 -38.14
CA ASP A 444 -29.80 -18.86 -37.25
C ASP A 444 -30.13 -18.49 -35.80
N LYS A 445 -30.19 -19.49 -34.92
CA LYS A 445 -30.44 -19.30 -33.48
C LYS A 445 -29.40 -18.36 -32.82
N ARG A 446 -28.28 -18.09 -33.49
CA ARG A 446 -27.22 -17.16 -33.07
C ARG A 446 -27.58 -15.68 -33.26
N ASP A 447 -28.48 -15.32 -34.18
CA ASP A 447 -28.93 -13.93 -34.33
C ASP A 447 -29.81 -13.49 -33.15
N LEU A 448 -30.23 -14.46 -32.33
CA LEU A 448 -30.92 -14.25 -31.07
C LEU A 448 -30.00 -13.74 -29.94
N ILE A 449 -28.67 -13.68 -30.12
CA ILE A 449 -27.74 -13.09 -29.11
C ILE A 449 -28.12 -11.63 -28.82
N TRP A 450 -28.52 -10.87 -29.85
CA TRP A 450 -29.01 -9.50 -29.69
C TRP A 450 -30.25 -9.47 -28.80
N TYR A 451 -31.21 -10.37 -29.04
CA TYR A 451 -32.43 -10.47 -28.25
C TYR A 451 -32.15 -10.98 -26.84
N ALA A 452 -31.32 -12.01 -26.65
CA ALA A 452 -30.95 -12.51 -25.33
C ALA A 452 -30.35 -11.41 -24.42
N TYR A 453 -29.45 -10.57 -24.96
CA TYR A 453 -28.93 -9.41 -24.24
C TYR A 453 -30.00 -8.33 -23.98
N HIS A 454 -30.83 -7.97 -24.98
CA HIS A 454 -31.83 -6.91 -24.80
C HIS A 454 -33.06 -7.35 -23.99
N SER A 455 -33.41 -8.63 -24.00
CA SER A 455 -34.44 -9.24 -23.15
C SER A 455 -34.00 -9.26 -21.69
N LEU A 456 -32.72 -9.59 -21.40
CA LEU A 456 -32.16 -9.47 -20.05
C LEU A 456 -31.93 -8.01 -19.64
N LYS A 457 -31.59 -7.12 -20.57
CA LYS A 457 -31.51 -5.68 -20.28
C LYS A 457 -32.89 -5.08 -20.03
N ALA A 458 -33.94 -5.54 -20.71
CA ALA A 458 -35.33 -5.14 -20.46
C ALA A 458 -35.90 -5.79 -19.19
N TYR A 459 -35.54 -7.04 -18.88
CA TYR A 459 -35.92 -7.73 -17.65
C TYR A 459 -35.22 -7.11 -16.44
N HIS A 460 -33.91 -6.80 -16.53
CA HIS A 460 -33.18 -6.08 -15.49
C HIS A 460 -33.45 -4.58 -15.46
N ALA A 461 -33.84 -3.94 -16.57
CA ALA A 461 -34.37 -2.58 -16.54
C ALA A 461 -35.75 -2.56 -15.89
N ASN A 462 -36.59 -3.59 -16.07
CA ASN A 462 -37.85 -3.74 -15.34
C ASN A 462 -37.63 -4.12 -13.87
N GLU A 463 -36.73 -5.03 -13.51
CA GLU A 463 -36.37 -5.37 -12.11
C GLU A 463 -35.72 -4.16 -11.39
N LYS A 464 -34.78 -3.46 -12.04
CA LYS A 464 -34.17 -2.23 -11.49
C LYS A 464 -35.13 -1.03 -11.52
N ALA A 465 -36.19 -1.07 -12.32
CA ALA A 465 -37.27 -0.07 -12.29
C ALA A 465 -38.39 -0.41 -11.30
N THR A 466 -38.46 -1.64 -10.75
CA THR A 466 -39.57 -2.08 -9.89
C THR A 466 -39.20 -2.32 -8.44
N PHE A 467 -37.93 -2.49 -8.06
CA PHE A 467 -37.53 -2.52 -6.65
C PHE A 467 -37.33 -1.11 -6.09
N ILE A 468 -38.44 -0.42 -5.86
CA ILE A 468 -38.49 0.75 -4.97
C ILE A 468 -38.76 0.23 -3.56
N ILE A 469 -37.91 0.61 -2.61
CA ILE A 469 -38.12 0.36 -1.19
C ILE A 469 -38.60 1.64 -0.52
N ASP A 470 -39.54 1.50 0.41
CA ASP A 470 -40.02 2.60 1.23
C ASP A 470 -39.15 2.66 2.50
N LEU A 471 -38.38 3.72 2.68
CA LEU A 471 -37.61 3.96 3.91
C LEU A 471 -38.33 4.97 4.79
N THR A 472 -38.42 4.69 6.08
CA THR A 472 -38.95 5.65 7.05
C THR A 472 -37.80 6.45 7.66
N ILE A 473 -37.73 7.75 7.36
CA ILE A 473 -36.79 8.67 7.98
C ILE A 473 -37.42 9.23 9.25
N SER A 474 -36.85 8.92 10.40
CA SER A 474 -37.34 9.34 11.72
C SER A 474 -36.49 10.47 12.29
N LEU A 475 -37.13 11.56 12.71
CA LEU A 475 -36.49 12.69 13.38
C LEU A 475 -36.55 12.53 14.89
N MET A 476 -35.63 13.18 15.61
CA MET A 476 -35.56 13.09 17.08
C MET A 476 -36.76 13.72 17.81
N ASN A 477 -37.54 14.56 17.14
CA ASN A 477 -38.79 15.12 17.66
C ASN A 477 -40.00 14.17 17.50
N GLY A 478 -39.77 12.95 17.04
CA GLY A 478 -40.81 11.92 16.87
C GLY A 478 -41.56 11.98 15.53
N SER A 479 -41.31 12.97 14.67
CA SER A 479 -41.89 12.98 13.33
C SER A 479 -41.14 12.03 12.40
N SER A 480 -41.84 11.48 11.41
CA SER A 480 -41.22 10.58 10.43
C SER A 480 -41.78 10.79 9.04
N GLN A 481 -40.92 10.64 8.03
CA GLN A 481 -41.30 10.77 6.63
C GLN A 481 -40.83 9.56 5.83
N THR A 482 -41.70 9.06 4.97
CA THR A 482 -41.40 7.92 4.10
C THR A 482 -40.80 8.42 2.79
N LEU A 483 -39.63 7.91 2.43
CA LEU A 483 -38.95 8.18 1.17
C LEU A 483 -38.89 6.92 0.32
N ARG A 484 -39.27 7.08 -0.95
CA ARG A 484 -39.11 6.05 -1.99
C ARG A 484 -37.72 6.12 -2.58
N VAL A 485 -36.95 5.06 -2.41
CA VAL A 485 -35.57 4.96 -2.89
C VAL A 485 -35.32 3.59 -3.50
N ARG A 486 -34.23 3.42 -4.23
CA ARG A 486 -33.80 2.12 -4.75
C ARG A 486 -32.74 1.52 -3.81
N PRO A 487 -32.71 0.19 -3.62
CA PRO A 487 -31.67 -0.47 -2.82
C PRO A 487 -30.23 -0.12 -3.25
N HIS A 488 -30.02 0.10 -4.55
CA HIS A 488 -28.72 0.46 -5.11
C HIS A 488 -28.42 1.96 -5.12
N ASP A 489 -29.36 2.83 -4.70
CA ASP A 489 -29.04 4.24 -4.52
C ASP A 489 -27.95 4.36 -3.44
N THR A 490 -27.11 5.39 -3.54
CA THR A 490 -26.04 5.59 -2.57
C THR A 490 -26.56 6.33 -1.33
N VAL A 491 -25.85 6.21 -0.21
CA VAL A 491 -26.12 7.04 0.98
C VAL A 491 -26.07 8.53 0.64
N GLY A 492 -25.16 8.97 -0.23
CA GLY A 492 -25.11 10.35 -0.73
C GLY A 492 -26.38 10.76 -1.49
N SER A 493 -26.94 9.85 -2.31
CA SER A 493 -28.19 10.09 -3.03
C SER A 493 -29.38 10.20 -2.07
N LEU A 494 -29.43 9.35 -1.03
CA LEU A 494 -30.43 9.45 0.04
C LEU A 494 -30.31 10.78 0.80
N LYS A 495 -29.08 11.24 1.11
CA LYS A 495 -28.87 12.53 1.76
C LYS A 495 -29.37 13.72 0.92
N ILE A 496 -29.17 13.68 -0.39
CA ILE A 496 -29.71 14.67 -1.33
C ILE A 496 -31.24 14.66 -1.34
N LEU A 497 -31.88 13.49 -1.22
CA LEU A 497 -33.33 13.41 -1.10
C LEU A 497 -33.83 14.02 0.21
N ILE A 498 -33.16 13.74 1.32
CA ILE A 498 -33.46 14.33 2.63
C ILE A 498 -33.17 15.85 2.63
N GLN A 499 -32.23 16.33 1.81
CA GLN A 499 -31.96 17.76 1.65
C GLN A 499 -33.16 18.52 1.12
N LYS A 500 -33.98 17.90 0.26
CA LYS A 500 -35.24 18.48 -0.22
C LYS A 500 -36.28 18.65 0.89
N LEU A 501 -36.09 17.99 2.04
CA LEU A 501 -36.91 18.11 3.24
C LEU A 501 -36.45 19.24 4.17
N GLY A 502 -35.40 19.99 3.80
CA GLY A 502 -34.91 21.17 4.52
C GLY A 502 -33.66 20.95 5.39
N PHE A 503 -33.03 19.78 5.33
CA PHE A 503 -31.82 19.47 6.11
C PHE A 503 -30.58 19.43 5.21
N SER A 504 -29.59 20.32 5.37
CA SER A 504 -28.40 20.28 4.51
C SER A 504 -27.64 18.95 4.65
N CYS A 505 -27.08 18.41 3.56
CA CYS A 505 -26.37 17.11 3.57
C CYS A 505 -25.27 17.02 4.64
N GLU A 506 -24.64 18.16 4.93
CA GLU A 506 -23.55 18.34 5.89
C GLU A 506 -24.04 18.31 7.35
N SER A 507 -25.32 18.57 7.58
CA SER A 507 -25.97 18.45 8.90
C SER A 507 -26.61 17.09 9.13
N GLN A 508 -26.68 16.24 8.11
CA GLN A 508 -27.36 14.95 8.19
C GLN A 508 -26.43 13.83 8.68
N LYS A 509 -26.69 13.32 9.88
CA LYS A 509 -26.12 12.05 10.33
C LYS A 509 -27.21 10.99 10.36
N LEU A 510 -27.13 10.04 9.43
CA LEU A 510 -28.11 8.97 9.26
C LEU A 510 -27.67 7.72 10.02
N VAL A 511 -28.58 7.17 10.82
CA VAL A 511 -28.34 5.99 11.66
C VAL A 511 -29.43 4.97 11.39
N PHE A 512 -29.03 3.77 10.99
CA PHE A 512 -29.91 2.63 10.77
C PHE A 512 -29.80 1.64 11.92
N GLU A 513 -30.93 1.20 12.47
CA GLU A 513 -30.98 0.22 13.56
C GLU A 513 -31.33 -1.17 13.00
N ASN A 514 -30.35 -2.07 13.02
CA ASN A 514 -30.49 -3.46 12.57
C ASN A 514 -29.86 -4.42 13.61
N GLY A 515 -30.46 -4.49 14.80
CA GLY A 515 -29.90 -5.19 15.97
C GLY A 515 -28.72 -4.46 16.65
N CYS A 516 -27.99 -3.64 15.91
CA CYS A 516 -26.97 -2.68 16.38
C CYS A 516 -27.15 -1.33 15.66
N SER A 517 -26.72 -0.23 16.30
CA SER A 517 -26.79 1.12 15.71
C SER A 517 -25.68 1.31 14.67
N THR A 518 -26.05 1.36 13.38
CA THR A 518 -25.12 1.48 12.25
C THR A 518 -25.21 2.87 11.64
N THR A 519 -24.12 3.64 11.66
CA THR A 519 -24.08 4.97 11.04
C THR A 519 -23.79 4.85 9.54
N LEU A 520 -24.61 5.47 8.69
CA LEU A 520 -24.42 5.52 7.24
C LEU A 520 -23.40 6.61 6.89
N ASN A 521 -22.11 6.29 7.01
CA ASN A 521 -21.00 7.23 6.92
C ASN A 521 -20.28 7.24 5.56
N ASN A 522 -20.51 6.25 4.69
CA ASN A 522 -19.91 6.20 3.36
C ASN A 522 -20.92 6.61 2.30
N ASP A 523 -20.80 7.84 1.78
CA ASP A 523 -21.71 8.42 0.79
C ASP A 523 -21.68 7.69 -0.57
N SER A 524 -20.65 6.89 -0.84
CA SER A 524 -20.53 6.09 -2.06
C SER A 524 -21.08 4.65 -1.92
N ALA A 525 -21.32 4.19 -0.69
CA ALA A 525 -21.90 2.87 -0.44
C ALA A 525 -23.41 2.87 -0.74
N THR A 526 -23.90 1.71 -1.18
CA THR A 526 -25.32 1.52 -1.53
C THR A 526 -26.17 1.29 -0.27
N LEU A 527 -27.44 1.66 -0.30
CA LEU A 527 -28.36 1.41 0.83
C LEU A 527 -28.48 -0.09 1.14
N GLU A 528 -28.48 -0.94 0.11
CA GLU A 528 -28.48 -2.39 0.23
C GLU A 528 -27.24 -2.94 0.95
N SER A 529 -26.05 -2.37 0.70
CA SER A 529 -24.83 -2.80 1.39
C SER A 529 -24.85 -2.54 2.91
N TYR A 530 -25.70 -1.63 3.37
CA TYR A 530 -25.96 -1.40 4.80
C TYR A 530 -27.12 -2.25 5.35
N GLY A 531 -27.74 -3.09 4.51
CA GLY A 531 -28.86 -3.95 4.88
C GLY A 531 -30.21 -3.21 4.95
N LEU A 532 -30.35 -2.04 4.32
CA LEU A 532 -31.63 -1.34 4.28
C LEU A 532 -32.59 -2.05 3.32
N HIS A 533 -33.75 -2.45 3.83
CA HIS A 533 -34.85 -3.05 3.09
C HIS A 533 -36.12 -2.21 3.20
N SER A 534 -37.17 -2.55 2.44
CA SER A 534 -38.46 -1.85 2.55
C SER A 534 -39.01 -1.91 3.98
N GLY A 535 -39.49 -0.79 4.49
CA GLY A 535 -39.96 -0.63 5.87
C GLY A 535 -38.86 -0.34 6.90
N ALA A 536 -37.58 -0.30 6.51
CA ALA A 536 -36.49 0.03 7.41
C ALA A 536 -36.60 1.48 7.94
N ARG A 537 -36.22 1.68 9.21
CA ARG A 537 -36.19 2.99 9.88
C ARG A 537 -34.77 3.54 9.95
N VAL A 538 -34.59 4.73 9.40
CA VAL A 538 -33.33 5.48 9.48
C VAL A 538 -33.56 6.72 10.33
N ASN A 539 -32.86 6.80 11.46
CA ASN A 539 -32.87 7.96 12.33
C ASN A 539 -31.99 9.06 11.72
N LEU A 540 -32.58 10.23 11.46
CA LEU A 540 -31.88 11.43 11.06
C LEU A 540 -31.51 12.24 12.30
N LEU A 541 -30.22 12.32 12.58
CA LEU A 541 -29.64 13.21 13.57
C LEU A 541 -29.19 14.49 12.86
N VAL A 542 -29.84 15.61 13.17
CA VAL A 542 -29.42 16.92 12.66
C VAL A 542 -28.26 17.39 13.52
N THR A 543 -27.04 17.26 13.01
CA THR A 543 -25.84 17.75 13.66
C THR A 543 -25.56 19.17 13.20
N THR A 544 -25.20 20.06 14.13
CA THR A 544 -24.59 21.34 13.74
C THR A 544 -23.30 21.04 12.97
N PRO A 545 -23.11 21.59 11.75
CA PRO A 545 -21.88 21.39 10.99
C PRO A 545 -20.69 21.83 11.84
N ALA A 546 -19.69 20.97 11.98
CA ALA A 546 -18.46 21.34 12.67
C ALA A 546 -17.81 22.51 11.93
N ILE A 547 -17.70 23.65 12.61
CA ILE A 547 -16.94 24.80 12.13
C ILE A 547 -15.47 24.38 12.13
N ILE A 548 -14.78 24.59 11.00
CA ILE A 548 -13.35 24.30 10.87
C ILE A 548 -12.58 25.62 10.82
N GLN A 549 -11.40 25.64 11.44
CA GLN A 549 -10.52 26.81 11.42
C GLN A 549 -9.60 26.77 10.21
N VAL A 550 -9.42 27.91 9.55
CA VAL A 550 -8.42 28.13 8.50
C VAL A 550 -7.64 29.40 8.78
N PHE A 551 -6.43 29.48 8.22
CA PHE A 551 -5.57 30.65 8.32
C PHE A 551 -5.58 31.42 7.01
N LEU A 552 -5.75 32.74 7.08
CA LEU A 552 -5.50 33.64 5.97
C LEU A 552 -4.16 34.34 6.21
N LYS A 553 -3.19 34.16 5.31
CA LYS A 553 -1.93 34.90 5.32
C LYS A 553 -2.01 36.04 4.32
N ASN A 554 -1.98 37.28 4.82
CA ASN A 554 -2.02 38.45 3.95
C ASN A 554 -0.64 38.76 3.33
N GLU A 555 -0.62 39.75 2.44
CA GLU A 555 0.59 40.18 1.71
C GLU A 555 1.73 40.67 2.63
N LYS A 556 1.41 41.08 3.86
CA LYS A 556 2.38 41.51 4.88
C LYS A 556 2.93 40.32 5.70
N GLY A 557 2.49 39.11 5.39
CA GLY A 557 2.86 37.88 6.08
C GLY A 557 2.16 37.64 7.40
N VAL A 558 1.13 38.43 7.74
CA VAL A 558 0.34 38.29 8.98
C VAL A 558 -0.75 37.23 8.78
N ASN A 559 -0.92 36.37 9.78
CA ASN A 559 -1.94 35.32 9.79
C ASN A 559 -3.20 35.76 10.57
N SER A 560 -4.36 35.65 9.94
CA SER A 560 -5.68 35.83 10.56
C SER A 560 -6.42 34.49 10.58
N THR A 561 -7.01 34.10 11.72
CA THR A 561 -7.78 32.86 11.82
C THR A 561 -9.25 33.08 11.46
N TYR A 562 -9.81 32.24 10.60
CA TYR A 562 -11.21 32.26 10.20
C TYR A 562 -11.87 30.92 10.53
N ASP A 563 -13.02 31.02 11.19
CA ASP A 563 -13.96 29.93 11.34
C ASP A 563 -14.78 29.83 10.05
N ILE A 564 -14.71 28.69 9.36
CA ILE A 564 -15.45 28.44 8.12
C ILE A 564 -16.33 27.22 8.24
N LYS A 565 -17.40 27.18 7.45
CA LYS A 565 -18.22 25.98 7.27
C LYS A 565 -17.71 25.17 6.08
N PRO A 566 -17.83 23.83 6.07
CA PRO A 566 -17.42 22.98 4.94
C PRO A 566 -18.06 23.34 3.59
N ASP A 567 -19.24 23.96 3.63
CA ASP A 567 -20.03 24.41 2.48
C ASP A 567 -19.89 25.90 2.17
N GLU A 568 -19.03 26.63 2.90
CA GLU A 568 -18.83 28.06 2.68
C GLU A 568 -18.29 28.34 1.27
N THR A 569 -18.91 29.31 0.59
CA THR A 569 -18.54 29.69 -0.77
C THR A 569 -17.34 30.63 -0.76
N VAL A 570 -16.54 30.57 -1.83
CA VAL A 570 -15.41 31.49 -2.05
C VAL A 570 -15.89 32.95 -2.02
N SER A 571 -17.06 33.23 -2.59
CA SER A 571 -17.64 34.58 -2.59
C SER A 571 -17.97 35.07 -1.18
N HIS A 572 -18.61 34.23 -0.36
CA HIS A 572 -18.92 34.58 1.03
C HIS A 572 -17.65 34.79 1.86
N PHE A 573 -16.65 33.92 1.68
CA PHE A 573 -15.36 34.06 2.35
C PHE A 573 -14.63 35.35 1.95
N ARG A 574 -14.62 35.71 0.65
CA ARG A 574 -14.04 36.98 0.15
C ARG A 574 -14.69 38.22 0.79
N SER A 575 -16.01 38.23 0.97
CA SER A 575 -16.71 39.32 1.65
C SER A 575 -16.29 39.46 3.12
N ARG A 576 -16.11 38.33 3.83
CA ARG A 576 -15.60 38.36 5.22
C ARG A 576 -14.15 38.83 5.29
N VAL A 577 -13.34 38.45 4.32
CA VAL A 577 -11.96 38.93 4.19
C VAL A 577 -11.94 40.44 3.89
N GLU A 578 -12.86 40.95 3.07
CA GLU A 578 -12.98 42.40 2.81
C GLU A 578 -13.33 43.17 4.08
N GLU A 579 -14.29 42.67 4.85
CA GLU A 579 -14.72 43.29 6.10
C GLU A 579 -13.59 43.36 7.14
N ARG A 580 -12.80 42.28 7.26
CA ARG A 580 -11.75 42.16 8.27
C ARG A 580 -10.40 42.73 7.85
N GLU A 581 -9.94 42.43 6.64
CA GLU A 581 -8.63 42.87 6.13
C GLU A 581 -8.71 44.24 5.41
N ARG A 582 -9.92 44.78 5.19
CA ARG A 582 -10.15 46.08 4.52
C ARG A 582 -9.62 46.15 3.08
N VAL A 583 -9.55 45.01 2.39
CA VAL A 583 -9.15 44.92 0.97
C VAL A 583 -10.40 44.66 0.11
N PRO A 584 -10.72 45.51 -0.88
CA PRO A 584 -11.90 45.31 -1.73
C PRO A 584 -11.91 43.95 -2.42
N VAL A 585 -13.06 43.27 -2.53
CA VAL A 585 -13.16 41.94 -3.17
C VAL A 585 -12.59 41.92 -4.60
N SER A 586 -12.72 43.04 -5.33
CA SER A 586 -12.18 43.22 -6.68
C SER A 586 -10.65 43.21 -6.74
N GLU A 587 -9.98 43.60 -5.66
CA GLU A 587 -8.53 43.66 -5.53
C GLU A 587 -7.96 42.40 -4.85
N GLN A 588 -8.80 41.60 -4.19
CA GLN A 588 -8.41 40.36 -3.53
C GLN A 588 -8.10 39.23 -4.54
N ARG A 589 -6.93 38.63 -4.36
CA ARG A 589 -6.53 37.37 -4.99
C ARG A 589 -6.20 36.34 -3.91
N LEU A 590 -7.12 35.41 -3.68
CA LEU A 590 -6.99 34.32 -2.71
C LEU A 590 -6.39 33.07 -3.39
N LEU A 591 -5.34 32.50 -2.79
CA LEU A 591 -4.67 31.30 -3.30
C LEU A 591 -4.58 30.20 -2.23
N HIS A 592 -4.88 28.96 -2.61
CA HIS A 592 -4.64 27.77 -1.81
C HIS A 592 -3.95 26.71 -2.67
N GLU A 593 -2.85 26.10 -2.19
CA GLU A 593 -2.05 25.12 -2.96
C GLU A 593 -1.66 25.61 -4.37
N SER A 594 -1.27 26.89 -4.49
CA SER A 594 -0.94 27.56 -5.76
C SER A 594 -2.10 27.67 -6.76
N ARG A 595 -3.35 27.41 -6.35
CA ARG A 595 -4.57 27.66 -7.15
C ARG A 595 -5.29 28.91 -6.69
N GLU A 596 -5.62 29.78 -7.64
CA GLU A 596 -6.48 30.94 -7.37
C GLU A 596 -7.93 30.50 -7.17
N MET A 597 -8.54 30.98 -6.09
CA MET A 597 -9.89 30.64 -5.67
C MET A 597 -10.87 31.70 -6.18
N ASN A 598 -11.66 31.39 -7.21
CA ASN A 598 -12.52 32.37 -7.89
C ASN A 598 -14.01 32.17 -7.60
N GLU A 599 -14.52 30.95 -7.75
CA GLU A 599 -15.95 30.63 -7.62
C GLU A 599 -16.13 29.24 -6.98
N GLY A 600 -17.34 28.90 -6.54
CA GLY A 600 -17.62 27.61 -5.91
C GLY A 600 -17.41 27.60 -4.39
N LYS A 601 -17.25 26.41 -3.81
CA LYS A 601 -17.03 26.20 -2.37
C LYS A 601 -15.54 26.21 -2.03
N LEU A 602 -15.19 26.60 -0.80
CA LEU A 602 -13.80 26.51 -0.32
C LEU A 602 -13.26 25.06 -0.42
N SER A 603 -14.13 24.07 -0.19
CA SER A 603 -13.80 22.65 -0.30
C SER A 603 -13.45 22.19 -1.72
N ASP A 604 -13.94 22.86 -2.77
CA ASP A 604 -13.58 22.56 -4.18
C ASP A 604 -12.08 22.85 -4.45
N TYR A 605 -11.48 23.73 -3.63
CA TYR A 605 -10.05 24.06 -3.64
C TYR A 605 -9.24 23.27 -2.62
N ASN A 606 -9.83 22.20 -2.07
CA ASN A 606 -9.23 21.33 -1.07
C ASN A 606 -8.84 22.06 0.23
N VAL A 607 -9.52 23.18 0.54
CA VAL A 607 -9.36 23.88 1.83
C VAL A 607 -9.95 23.00 2.93
N ARG A 608 -9.14 22.68 3.93
CA ARG A 608 -9.48 21.81 5.07
C ARG A 608 -9.14 22.51 6.39
N ALA A 609 -9.44 21.87 7.52
CA ALA A 609 -9.04 22.38 8.82
C ALA A 609 -7.53 22.63 8.86
N ASN A 610 -7.13 23.78 9.37
CA ASN A 610 -5.77 24.30 9.47
C ASN A 610 -5.09 24.63 8.12
N SER A 611 -5.84 24.63 7.00
CA SER A 611 -5.33 25.15 5.72
C SER A 611 -4.91 26.61 5.83
N THR A 612 -3.88 27.01 5.07
CA THR A 612 -3.44 28.41 4.94
C THR A 612 -3.79 28.92 3.54
N ILE A 613 -4.68 29.91 3.46
CA ILE A 613 -5.06 30.64 2.24
C ILE A 613 -4.20 31.90 2.17
N PHE A 614 -3.56 32.16 1.04
CA PHE A 614 -2.73 33.33 0.82
C PHE A 614 -3.55 34.42 0.13
N GLN A 615 -3.59 35.63 0.70
CA GLN A 615 -4.19 36.80 0.08
C GLN A 615 -3.09 37.67 -0.52
N THR A 616 -3.20 37.90 -1.83
CA THR A 616 -2.36 38.82 -2.61
C THR A 616 -3.24 39.87 -3.28
N LEU A 617 -2.66 40.96 -3.74
CA LEU A 617 -3.37 42.00 -4.50
C LEU A 617 -3.26 41.74 -6.00
N ARG A 618 -4.34 42.05 -6.73
CA ARG A 618 -4.28 42.16 -8.19
C ARG A 618 -3.51 43.43 -8.57
N LEU A 619 -2.49 43.29 -9.41
CA LEU A 619 -1.76 44.45 -9.96
C LEU A 619 -2.70 45.27 -10.84
N ARG A 620 -2.83 46.57 -10.59
CA ARG A 620 -3.51 47.49 -11.51
C ARG A 620 -2.64 47.60 -12.77
N GLY A 621 -3.15 47.14 -13.91
CA GLY A 621 -2.57 47.45 -15.22
C GLY A 621 -2.68 48.96 -15.45
N GLY A 622 -1.54 49.62 -15.66
CA GLY A 622 -1.47 51.04 -16.03
C GLY A 622 -1.80 51.28 -17.49
#